data_AF-A0AAD5H523-F1
#
_entry.id   AF-A0AAD5H523-F1
#
_cell.length_a   1.000
_cell.length_b   1.000
_cell.length_c   1.000
_cell.angle_alpha   90.00
_cell.angle_beta   90.00
_cell.angle_gamma   90.00
#
_symmetry.space_group_name_H-M   'P 1'
#
loop_
_entity.id
_entity.type
_entity.pdbx_description
1 polymer ?
#
loop_
_entity_poly.entity_id
_entity_poly.type
_entity_poly.pdbx_seq_one_letter_code
_entity_poly.pdbx_strand_id
1 'polypeptide(L)'
;MTTAAVETKQQWGAAPPGVALQAAAAAPGGGGATATTSAGLVPPLEAQLAASRTSLLHPQAFFVSWQGVLTLAYSGFTEALLDLKQRITAAHPTLPPENPGSKWPKTSIGCLRDGRRLTPEQLATLCRICSEESAAFQQLQQQAAAGNGAAAGAAAALGPAVAVDSACIALFECRSLERLLSCRHVDFQGGLDGAPPNSEELQRVAAILAEPSSPTYWFEASRDGNREAHYRGPHLGATLMHPLLPARPVPAEAAAANAAAAAAGDSPVAAAGAAAGSRGGAADRQALVAAIERFRRRVDAQLPGLYAWFSDASLHITLRALIN
;
A
#
# COMPACT_ATOMS: atom_id res chain seq x y z
N MET A 1 11.16 43.13 -17.91
CA MET A 1 10.92 43.01 -16.47
C MET A 1 9.68 42.15 -16.29
N THR A 2 9.87 40.84 -16.15
CA THR A 2 8.79 39.87 -15.99
C THR A 2 9.17 39.00 -14.81
N THR A 3 8.48 39.24 -13.71
CA THR A 3 8.63 38.55 -12.43
C THR A 3 8.11 37.13 -12.58
N ALA A 4 9.02 36.15 -12.54
CA ALA A 4 8.67 34.75 -12.44
C ALA A 4 8.27 34.45 -10.99
N ALA A 5 7.04 34.00 -10.79
CA ALA A 5 6.57 33.47 -9.52
C ALA A 5 7.34 32.18 -9.23
N VAL A 6 8.15 32.20 -8.18
CA VAL A 6 8.78 31.01 -7.61
C VAL A 6 7.69 30.26 -6.86
N GLU A 7 7.18 29.20 -7.50
CA GLU A 7 6.26 28.25 -6.88
C GLU A 7 7.01 27.47 -5.80
N THR A 8 6.60 27.64 -4.55
CA THR A 8 7.16 26.95 -3.40
C THR A 8 6.83 25.47 -3.50
N LYS A 9 7.72 24.67 -4.10
CA LYS A 9 7.66 23.21 -3.98
C LYS A 9 7.70 22.88 -2.49
N GLN A 10 6.59 22.36 -1.97
CA GLN A 10 6.56 21.70 -0.67
C GLN A 10 7.59 20.57 -0.74
N GLN A 11 8.77 20.80 -0.18
CA GLN A 11 9.76 19.76 0.05
C GLN A 11 9.14 18.79 1.04
N TRP A 12 8.85 17.58 0.60
CA TRP A 12 8.42 16.49 1.48
C TRP A 12 9.66 15.95 2.20
N GLY A 13 10.24 16.79 3.06
CA GLY A 13 11.41 16.45 3.86
C GLY A 13 11.06 15.39 4.90
N ALA A 14 11.99 14.45 5.10
CA ALA A 14 12.02 13.63 6.30
C ALA A 14 11.85 14.50 7.55
N ALA A 15 11.07 14.04 8.53
CA ALA A 15 10.93 14.73 9.80
C ALA A 15 12.33 15.00 10.40
N PRO A 16 12.64 16.24 10.80
CA PRO A 16 13.90 16.55 11.47
C PRO A 16 13.97 15.83 12.83
N PRO A 17 15.16 15.45 13.32
CA PRO A 17 15.31 14.83 14.62
C PRO A 17 15.03 15.86 15.74
N GLY A 18 14.06 15.54 16.59
CA GLY A 18 13.94 15.97 17.99
C GLY A 18 14.00 17.47 18.30
N VAL A 19 12.83 18.11 18.43
CA VAL A 19 12.70 19.34 19.24
C VAL A 19 11.87 18.99 20.48
N ALA A 20 12.47 19.14 21.66
CA ALA A 20 11.81 18.95 22.93
C ALA A 20 10.70 19.98 23.13
N LEU A 21 9.47 19.53 23.41
CA LEU A 21 8.34 20.37 23.77
C LEU A 21 8.55 20.94 25.19
N GLN A 22 8.77 22.24 25.30
CA GLN A 22 8.61 22.98 26.55
C GLN A 22 7.12 23.19 26.84
N ALA A 23 6.68 22.69 27.99
CA ALA A 23 5.33 22.90 28.51
C ALA A 23 5.18 24.34 29.01
N ALA A 24 4.22 25.09 28.45
CA ALA A 24 3.76 26.35 29.00
C ALA A 24 2.65 26.09 30.04
N ALA A 25 2.86 26.56 31.26
CA ALA A 25 1.88 26.51 32.35
C ALA A 25 0.76 27.54 32.12
N ALA A 26 -0.50 27.09 32.27
CA ALA A 26 -1.68 27.95 32.30
C ALA A 26 -2.26 28.01 33.73
N ALA A 27 -2.67 29.21 34.14
CA ALA A 27 -3.25 29.53 35.44
C ALA A 27 -4.75 29.13 35.54
N PRO A 28 -5.32 28.98 36.75
CA PRO A 28 -6.64 28.42 36.96
C PRO A 28 -7.73 29.50 36.97
N GLY A 29 -8.84 29.24 36.27
CA GLY A 29 -10.07 30.02 36.35
C GLY A 29 -11.27 29.07 36.34
N GLY A 30 -12.00 29.03 37.45
CA GLY A 30 -13.14 28.14 37.68
C GLY A 30 -14.46 28.62 37.07
N GLY A 31 -15.48 27.75 37.16
CA GLY A 31 -16.87 28.06 36.84
C GLY A 31 -17.55 26.87 36.17
N GLY A 32 -18.49 26.25 36.88
CA GLY A 32 -18.99 24.91 36.58
C GLY A 32 -20.00 24.79 35.43
N ALA A 33 -20.04 23.58 34.87
CA ALA A 33 -21.23 22.83 34.47
C ALA A 33 -20.73 21.42 34.16
N THR A 34 -20.96 20.47 35.05
CA THR A 34 -20.67 19.05 34.82
C THR A 34 -21.66 18.50 33.80
N ALA A 35 -21.38 18.76 32.52
CA ALA A 35 -21.90 17.93 31.45
C ALA A 35 -21.27 16.56 31.62
N THR A 36 -22.05 15.57 32.05
CA THR A 36 -21.75 14.16 31.81
C THR A 36 -21.76 13.95 30.30
N THR A 37 -20.67 14.29 29.64
CA THR A 37 -20.31 13.72 28.35
C THR A 37 -20.21 12.23 28.62
N SER A 38 -21.21 11.47 28.15
CA SER A 38 -21.04 10.05 27.95
C SER A 38 -19.73 9.90 27.19
N ALA A 39 -18.73 9.30 27.82
CA ALA A 39 -17.48 8.94 27.17
C ALA A 39 -17.88 7.95 26.07
N GLY A 40 -18.20 8.49 24.89
CA GLY A 40 -18.62 7.71 23.74
C GLY A 40 -17.52 6.69 23.51
N LEU A 41 -17.86 5.42 23.61
CA LEU A 41 -16.95 4.33 23.33
C LEU A 41 -16.43 4.55 21.91
N VAL A 42 -15.14 4.87 21.79
CA VAL A 42 -14.47 4.97 20.49
C VAL A 42 -14.67 3.62 19.80
N PRO A 43 -15.28 3.58 18.61
CA PRO A 43 -15.48 2.32 17.91
C PRO A 43 -14.14 1.58 17.77
N PRO A 44 -14.08 0.27 18.06
CA PRO A 44 -12.88 -0.51 17.83
C PRO A 44 -12.42 -0.39 16.37
N LEU A 45 -11.10 -0.41 16.15
CA LEU A 45 -10.52 -0.30 14.81
C LEU A 45 -11.05 -1.42 13.89
N GLU A 46 -11.26 -2.60 14.45
CA GLU A 46 -11.86 -3.75 13.77
C GLU A 46 -13.26 -3.47 13.22
N ALA A 47 -14.08 -2.69 13.93
CA ALA A 47 -15.42 -2.33 13.46
C ALA A 47 -15.35 -1.43 12.22
N GLN A 48 -14.38 -0.50 12.17
CA GLN A 48 -14.17 0.34 10.99
C GLN A 48 -13.69 -0.49 9.78
N LEU A 49 -12.80 -1.45 10.01
CA LEU A 49 -12.32 -2.36 8.96
C LEU A 49 -13.44 -3.26 8.44
N ALA A 50 -14.19 -3.93 9.33
CA ALA A 50 -15.28 -4.82 8.96
C ALA A 50 -16.37 -4.10 8.14
N ALA A 51 -16.70 -2.85 8.47
CA ALA A 51 -17.68 -2.06 7.72
C ALA A 51 -17.20 -1.60 6.33
N SER A 52 -15.92 -1.80 6.00
CA SER A 52 -15.35 -1.33 4.73
C SER A 52 -15.77 -2.21 3.56
N ARG A 53 -15.73 -1.64 2.35
CA ARG A 53 -16.00 -2.33 1.10
C ARG A 53 -14.71 -2.89 0.52
N THR A 54 -14.77 -4.06 -0.10
CA THR A 54 -13.68 -4.61 -0.92
C THR A 54 -13.36 -3.65 -2.05
N SER A 55 -12.08 -3.38 -2.29
CA SER A 55 -11.63 -2.50 -3.37
C SER A 55 -10.69 -3.23 -4.33
N LEU A 56 -10.65 -2.81 -5.59
CA LEU A 56 -9.74 -3.35 -6.59
C LEU A 56 -8.59 -2.36 -6.84
N LEU A 57 -7.36 -2.78 -6.53
CA LEU A 57 -6.16 -1.99 -6.80
C LEU A 57 -5.41 -2.57 -8.00
N HIS A 58 -5.08 -1.73 -8.97
CA HIS A 58 -4.45 -2.16 -10.21
C HIS A 58 -2.94 -1.86 -10.17
N PRO A 59 -2.07 -2.88 -10.28
CA PRO A 59 -0.64 -2.68 -10.43
C PRO A 59 -0.37 -1.77 -11.64
N GLN A 60 0.43 -0.72 -11.45
CA GLN A 60 0.69 0.26 -12.50
C GLN A 60 2.14 0.20 -12.97
N ALA A 61 3.10 0.26 -12.04
CA ALA A 61 4.50 0.29 -12.39
C ALA A 61 5.41 -0.18 -11.26
N PHE A 62 6.49 -0.87 -11.62
CA PHE A 62 7.70 -0.89 -10.83
C PHE A 62 8.41 0.45 -10.98
N PHE A 63 9.03 0.95 -9.90
CA PHE A 63 9.91 2.10 -9.98
C PHE A 63 10.91 2.13 -8.81
N VAL A 64 11.93 2.98 -8.97
CA VAL A 64 12.91 3.28 -7.91
C VAL A 64 12.37 4.45 -7.11
N SER A 65 12.00 4.22 -5.85
CA SER A 65 11.62 5.28 -4.92
C SER A 65 12.86 5.94 -4.30
N TRP A 66 12.66 6.98 -3.49
CA TRP A 66 13.74 7.67 -2.80
C TRP A 66 14.60 6.70 -1.99
N GLN A 67 15.88 7.02 -1.86
CA GLN A 67 16.89 6.21 -1.18
C GLN A 67 17.08 4.80 -1.80
N GLY A 68 16.62 4.61 -3.04
CA GLY A 68 16.88 3.42 -3.83
C GLY A 68 16.01 2.24 -3.43
N VAL A 69 14.81 2.48 -2.90
CA VAL A 69 13.87 1.41 -2.53
C VAL A 69 13.07 1.00 -3.76
N LEU A 70 13.12 -0.28 -4.14
CA LEU A 70 12.33 -0.79 -5.25
C LEU A 70 10.90 -1.05 -4.80
N THR A 71 9.95 -0.52 -5.56
CA THR A 71 8.55 -0.45 -5.17
C THR A 71 7.65 -0.80 -6.36
N LEU A 72 6.57 -1.52 -6.10
CA LEU A 72 5.43 -1.65 -6.98
C LEU A 72 4.37 -0.61 -6.60
N ALA A 73 4.02 0.27 -7.53
CA ALA A 73 2.92 1.22 -7.40
C ALA A 73 1.61 0.66 -7.93
N TYR A 74 0.50 1.07 -7.32
CA TYR A 74 -0.86 0.84 -7.82
C TYR A 74 -1.47 2.15 -8.29
N SER A 75 -2.51 2.08 -9.12
CA SER A 75 -3.12 3.24 -9.78
C SER A 75 -3.64 4.35 -8.87
N GLY A 76 -3.91 4.06 -7.60
CA GLY A 76 -4.41 5.02 -6.61
C GLY A 76 -5.30 4.34 -5.59
N PHE A 77 -5.59 4.99 -4.46
CA PHE A 77 -6.61 4.46 -3.56
C PHE A 77 -8.00 4.67 -4.18
N THR A 78 -8.89 3.69 -4.00
CA THR A 78 -10.31 3.84 -4.33
C THR A 78 -10.99 4.74 -3.31
N GLU A 79 -12.17 5.29 -3.65
CA GLU A 79 -12.99 6.06 -2.71
C GLU A 79 -13.31 5.27 -1.44
N ALA A 80 -13.61 3.97 -1.54
CA ALA A 80 -13.84 3.12 -0.37
C ALA A 80 -12.62 3.02 0.57
N LEU A 81 -11.40 2.96 0.04
CA LEU A 81 -10.19 2.94 0.86
C LEU A 81 -9.86 4.33 1.43
N LEU A 82 -10.14 5.41 0.70
CA LEU A 82 -10.02 6.78 1.21
C LEU A 82 -11.00 7.04 2.35
N ASP A 83 -12.27 6.63 2.19
CA ASP A 83 -13.29 6.69 3.24
C ASP A 83 -12.84 5.94 4.50
N LEU A 84 -12.31 4.72 4.35
CA LEU A 84 -11.75 3.98 5.48
C LEU A 84 -10.65 4.78 6.21
N LYS A 85 -9.70 5.36 5.47
CA LYS A 85 -8.61 6.17 6.07
C LYS A 85 -9.17 7.40 6.79
N GLN A 86 -10.20 8.05 6.25
CA GLN A 86 -10.87 9.20 6.84
C GLN A 86 -11.63 8.80 8.12
N ARG A 87 -12.42 7.72 8.08
CA ARG A 87 -13.14 7.19 9.24
C ARG A 87 -12.20 6.82 10.38
N ILE A 88 -11.07 6.17 10.10
CA ILE A 88 -10.05 5.86 11.12
C ILE A 88 -9.48 7.14 11.73
N THR A 89 -9.17 8.15 10.91
CA THR A 89 -8.63 9.43 11.40
C THR A 89 -9.64 10.13 12.32
N ALA A 90 -10.92 10.16 11.93
CA ALA A 90 -11.98 10.78 12.69
C ALA A 90 -12.29 10.03 13.99
N ALA A 91 -12.31 8.69 13.95
CA ALA A 91 -12.59 7.86 15.13
C ALA A 91 -11.42 7.83 16.13
N HIS A 92 -10.17 7.97 15.65
CA HIS A 92 -8.97 7.86 16.47
C HIS A 92 -8.07 9.10 16.31
N PRO A 93 -8.49 10.27 16.83
CA PRO A 93 -7.75 11.54 16.67
C PRO A 93 -6.39 11.56 17.38
N THR A 94 -6.13 10.59 18.27
CA THR A 94 -4.84 10.43 18.95
C THR A 94 -3.80 9.69 18.11
N LEU A 95 -4.17 9.11 16.96
CA LEU A 95 -3.21 8.52 16.05
C LEU A 95 -2.32 9.61 15.44
N PRO A 96 -1.02 9.35 15.24
CA PRO A 96 -0.15 10.28 14.56
C PRO A 96 -0.63 10.56 13.13
N PRO A 97 -0.26 11.73 12.57
CA PRO A 97 -0.48 12.01 11.16
C PRO A 97 0.15 10.94 10.27
N GLU A 98 -0.49 10.68 9.14
CA GLU A 98 -0.01 9.67 8.21
C GLU A 98 1.30 10.09 7.54
N ASN A 99 2.27 9.17 7.51
CA ASN A 99 3.54 9.38 6.83
C ASN A 99 3.32 9.53 5.31
N PRO A 100 4.07 10.40 4.62
CA PRO A 100 3.91 10.61 3.18
C PRO A 100 3.97 9.33 2.35
N GLY A 101 4.78 8.36 2.80
CA GLY A 101 4.97 7.09 2.11
C GLY A 101 3.76 6.15 2.09
N SER A 102 2.74 6.34 2.93
CA SER A 102 1.50 5.53 2.93
C SER A 102 0.28 6.28 2.39
N LYS A 103 0.45 7.53 1.93
CA LYS A 103 -0.62 8.35 1.33
C LYS A 103 -1.04 7.90 -0.08
N TRP A 104 -0.38 6.89 -0.63
CA TRP A 104 -0.70 6.29 -1.92
C TRP A 104 -0.39 4.78 -1.85
N PRO A 105 -1.10 3.93 -2.59
CA PRO A 105 -0.97 2.48 -2.48
C PRO A 105 0.33 2.00 -3.13
N LYS A 106 1.10 1.23 -2.38
CA LYS A 106 2.37 0.67 -2.84
C LYS A 106 2.76 -0.59 -2.09
N THR A 107 3.62 -1.39 -2.71
CA THR A 107 4.33 -2.50 -2.08
C THR A 107 5.83 -2.29 -2.23
N SER A 108 6.55 -2.14 -1.13
CA SER A 108 8.01 -2.14 -1.17
C SER A 108 8.53 -3.58 -1.36
N ILE A 109 9.46 -3.77 -2.30
CA ILE A 109 9.91 -5.09 -2.76
C ILE A 109 11.30 -5.44 -2.20
N GLY A 110 12.16 -4.43 -2.10
CA GLY A 110 13.53 -4.56 -1.63
C GLY A 110 14.20 -3.20 -1.48
N CYS A 111 15.33 -3.23 -0.81
CA CYS A 111 16.14 -2.05 -0.52
C CYS A 111 17.60 -2.30 -0.89
N LEU A 112 18.39 -1.25 -0.99
CA LEU A 112 19.84 -1.38 -1.17
C LEU A 112 20.46 -2.05 0.07
N ARG A 113 21.44 -2.92 -0.15
CA ARG A 113 22.27 -3.45 0.94
C ARG A 113 23.01 -2.33 1.66
N ASP A 114 23.38 -2.59 2.92
CA ASP A 114 24.14 -1.63 3.73
C ASP A 114 25.46 -1.23 3.04
N GLY A 115 25.83 0.05 3.19
CA GLY A 115 27.02 0.61 2.55
C GLY A 115 26.94 0.79 1.02
N ARG A 116 25.80 0.46 0.38
CA ARG A 116 25.60 0.68 -1.06
C ARG A 116 24.87 1.99 -1.34
N ARG A 117 25.20 2.62 -2.47
CA ARG A 117 24.49 3.74 -3.08
C ARG A 117 24.36 3.50 -4.58
N LEU A 118 23.32 4.05 -5.19
CA LEU A 118 23.16 4.02 -6.63
C LEU A 118 24.10 5.01 -7.30
N THR A 119 24.82 4.57 -8.34
CA THR A 119 25.40 5.47 -9.33
C THR A 119 24.33 5.92 -10.34
N PRO A 120 24.55 7.02 -11.08
CA PRO A 120 23.64 7.43 -12.15
C PRO A 120 23.37 6.32 -13.18
N GLU A 121 24.38 5.55 -13.55
CA GLU A 121 24.29 4.46 -14.54
C GLU A 121 23.47 3.28 -13.99
N GLN A 122 23.65 2.97 -12.70
CA GLN A 122 22.84 1.94 -12.03
C GLN A 122 21.39 2.38 -11.92
N LEU A 123 21.12 3.65 -11.59
CA LEU A 123 19.76 4.19 -11.58
C LEU A 123 19.13 4.14 -12.98
N ALA A 124 19.85 4.55 -14.03
CA ALA A 124 19.36 4.46 -15.40
C ALA A 124 19.03 3.01 -15.79
N THR A 125 19.88 2.05 -15.39
CA THR A 125 19.63 0.62 -15.59
C THR A 125 18.37 0.16 -14.87
N LEU A 126 18.17 0.56 -13.61
CA LEU A 126 16.96 0.23 -12.84
C LEU A 126 15.71 0.86 -13.45
N CYS A 127 15.76 2.13 -13.85
CA CYS A 127 14.63 2.82 -14.50
C CYS A 127 14.22 2.12 -15.79
N ARG A 128 15.19 1.66 -16.59
CA ARG A 128 14.92 0.87 -17.79
C ARG A 128 14.25 -0.47 -17.45
N ILE A 129 14.78 -1.24 -16.50
CA ILE A 129 14.18 -2.51 -16.04
C ILE A 129 12.76 -2.27 -15.54
N CYS A 130 12.55 -1.24 -14.71
CA CYS A 130 11.26 -0.86 -14.18
C CYS A 130 10.25 -0.58 -15.31
N SER A 131 10.63 0.22 -16.30
CA SER A 131 9.78 0.53 -17.45
C SER A 131 9.40 -0.73 -18.24
N GLU A 132 10.39 -1.55 -18.60
CA GLU A 132 10.19 -2.77 -19.40
C GLU A 132 9.33 -3.82 -18.66
N GLU A 133 9.55 -4.05 -17.37
CA GLU A 133 8.76 -4.99 -16.58
C GLU A 133 7.35 -4.46 -16.28
N SER A 134 7.15 -3.15 -16.28
CA SER A 134 5.84 -2.51 -16.10
C SER A 134 4.98 -2.54 -17.37
N ALA A 135 5.60 -2.66 -18.56
CA ALA A 135 4.89 -2.66 -19.83
C ALA A 135 3.81 -3.75 -19.91
N ALA A 136 4.01 -4.90 -19.26
CA ALA A 136 3.02 -5.96 -19.19
C ALA A 136 1.73 -5.53 -18.49
N PHE A 137 1.81 -4.72 -17.42
CA PHE A 137 0.62 -4.21 -16.74
C PHE A 137 -0.17 -3.25 -17.64
N GLN A 138 0.54 -2.37 -18.35
CA GLN A 138 -0.07 -1.42 -19.27
C GLN A 138 -0.75 -2.11 -20.46
N GLN A 139 -0.11 -3.14 -21.02
CA GLN A 139 -0.69 -3.95 -22.11
C GLN A 139 -1.97 -4.65 -21.67
N LEU A 140 -1.97 -5.27 -20.49
CA LEU A 140 -3.17 -5.94 -19.95
C LEU A 140 -4.31 -4.94 -19.70
N GLN A 141 -4.01 -3.74 -19.21
CA GLN A 141 -5.00 -2.68 -19.03
C GLN A 141 -5.56 -2.19 -20.39
N GLN A 142 -4.71 -1.97 -21.39
CA GLN A 142 -5.13 -1.56 -22.73
C GLN A 142 -5.99 -2.63 -23.43
N GLN A 143 -5.63 -3.91 -23.28
CA GLN A 143 -6.41 -5.03 -23.81
C GLN A 143 -7.78 -5.13 -23.15
N ALA A 144 -7.85 -4.96 -21.82
CA ALA A 144 -9.11 -4.97 -21.09
C ALA A 144 -10.00 -3.77 -21.46
N ALA A 145 -9.41 -2.61 -21.75
CA ALA A 145 -10.13 -1.45 -22.28
C ALA A 145 -10.64 -1.65 -23.72
N ALA A 146 -9.89 -2.35 -24.58
CA ALA A 146 -10.26 -2.61 -25.97
C ALA A 146 -11.29 -3.75 -26.14
N GLY A 147 -11.24 -4.78 -25.28
CA GLY A 147 -12.14 -5.94 -25.33
C GLY A 147 -13.55 -5.65 -24.82
N ASN A 148 -13.70 -4.63 -23.96
CA ASN A 148 -14.99 -4.17 -23.46
C ASN A 148 -15.54 -3.07 -24.36
N GLY A 149 -16.19 -3.47 -25.47
CA GLY A 149 -17.11 -2.57 -26.18
C GLY A 149 -18.07 -1.91 -25.19
N ALA A 150 -18.53 -0.69 -25.51
CA ALA A 150 -19.14 0.35 -24.66
C ALA A 150 -20.26 -0.04 -23.65
N ALA A 151 -20.62 -1.31 -23.49
CA ALA A 151 -21.67 -1.82 -22.62
C ALA A 151 -21.19 -2.60 -21.37
N ALA A 152 -19.92 -3.02 -21.28
CA ALA A 152 -19.42 -3.69 -20.06
C ALA A 152 -18.85 -2.65 -19.09
N GLY A 153 -19.51 -2.47 -17.94
CA GLY A 153 -19.25 -1.40 -16.97
C GLY A 153 -17.79 -1.21 -16.55
N ALA A 154 -17.45 0.02 -16.19
CA ALA A 154 -16.10 0.56 -15.94
C ALA A 154 -15.17 -0.28 -15.04
N ALA A 155 -15.69 -1.23 -14.25
CA ALA A 155 -14.93 -2.10 -13.36
C ALA A 155 -14.22 -3.27 -14.07
N ALA A 156 -14.73 -3.75 -15.22
CA ALA A 156 -14.20 -4.95 -15.89
C ALA A 156 -13.01 -4.67 -16.83
N ALA A 157 -12.63 -3.39 -17.01
CA ALA A 157 -11.70 -2.95 -18.05
C ALA A 157 -10.24 -2.78 -17.59
N LEU A 158 -9.88 -3.24 -16.39
CA LEU A 158 -8.63 -2.83 -15.73
C LEU A 158 -7.64 -3.98 -15.46
N GLY A 159 -7.39 -4.89 -16.40
CA GLY A 159 -6.28 -5.87 -16.27
C GLY A 159 -6.26 -6.67 -14.96
N PRO A 160 -5.11 -7.22 -14.52
CA PRO A 160 -5.00 -7.91 -13.24
C PRO A 160 -5.20 -6.92 -12.09
N ALA A 161 -6.04 -7.30 -11.12
CA ALA A 161 -6.40 -6.48 -9.98
C ALA A 161 -6.10 -7.21 -8.67
N VAL A 162 -5.65 -6.46 -7.66
CA VAL A 162 -5.54 -6.96 -6.29
C VAL A 162 -6.82 -6.57 -5.56
N ALA A 163 -7.64 -7.57 -5.24
CA ALA A 163 -8.77 -7.38 -4.35
C ALA A 163 -8.28 -7.15 -2.92
N VAL A 164 -8.42 -5.92 -2.44
CA VAL A 164 -8.26 -5.52 -1.04
C VAL A 164 -9.58 -5.82 -0.35
N ASP A 165 -9.74 -7.07 0.05
CA ASP A 165 -10.94 -7.66 0.69
C ASP A 165 -10.82 -7.77 2.21
N SER A 166 -9.67 -7.38 2.75
CA SER A 166 -9.30 -7.58 4.13
C SER A 166 -8.15 -6.64 4.52
N ALA A 167 -7.98 -6.43 5.82
CA ALA A 167 -6.83 -5.74 6.36
C ALA A 167 -6.32 -6.44 7.62
N CYS A 168 -5.03 -6.28 7.87
CA CYS A 168 -4.36 -6.74 9.06
C CYS A 168 -3.98 -5.56 9.94
N ILE A 169 -4.36 -5.62 11.21
CA ILE A 169 -3.75 -4.80 12.27
C ILE A 169 -2.46 -5.51 12.67
N ALA A 170 -1.33 -5.02 12.16
CA ALA A 170 -0.03 -5.64 12.34
C ALA A 170 0.79 -4.89 13.39
N LEU A 171 1.25 -5.60 14.42
CA LEU A 171 2.32 -5.18 15.32
C LEU A 171 3.59 -5.88 14.88
N PHE A 172 4.69 -5.13 14.75
CA PHE A 172 5.93 -5.64 14.15
C PHE A 172 7.15 -5.16 14.91
N GLU A 173 8.26 -5.89 14.74
CA GLU A 173 9.58 -5.56 15.32
C GLU A 173 10.65 -5.24 14.26
N CYS A 174 10.25 -5.12 12.98
CA CYS A 174 11.06 -4.59 11.89
C CYS A 174 10.19 -3.93 10.80
N ARG A 175 10.71 -2.90 10.12
CA ARG A 175 9.94 -2.11 9.14
C ARG A 175 9.63 -2.85 7.84
N SER A 176 10.35 -3.95 7.53
CA SER A 176 10.01 -4.83 6.40
C SER A 176 8.81 -5.75 6.67
N LEU A 177 8.32 -5.80 7.92
CA LEU A 177 7.26 -6.71 8.38
C LEU A 177 7.62 -8.21 8.23
N GLU A 178 8.90 -8.54 8.05
CA GLU A 178 9.39 -9.93 8.07
C GLU A 178 9.31 -10.55 9.47
N ARG A 179 9.22 -9.72 10.52
CA ARG A 179 9.06 -10.14 11.92
C ARG A 179 7.85 -9.45 12.54
N LEU A 180 6.72 -10.15 12.51
CA LEU A 180 5.45 -9.73 13.10
C LEU A 180 5.34 -10.27 14.53
N LEU A 181 4.93 -9.41 15.48
CA LEU A 181 4.60 -9.80 16.85
C LEU A 181 3.15 -10.27 16.96
N SER A 182 2.24 -9.59 16.25
CA SER A 182 0.84 -9.99 16.13
C SER A 182 0.26 -9.50 14.82
N CYS A 183 -0.66 -10.26 14.26
CA CYS A 183 -1.36 -9.90 13.03
C CYS A 183 -2.84 -10.27 13.20
N ARG A 184 -3.70 -9.26 13.41
CA ARG A 184 -5.14 -9.48 13.51
C ARG A 184 -5.80 -9.18 12.16
N HIS A 185 -6.26 -10.23 11.51
CA HIS A 185 -6.95 -10.13 10.22
C HIS A 185 -8.42 -9.75 10.42
N VAL A 186 -8.92 -8.85 9.57
CA VAL A 186 -10.33 -8.44 9.54
C VAL A 186 -10.78 -8.37 8.08
N ASP A 187 -11.76 -9.20 7.75
CA ASP A 187 -12.41 -9.20 6.44
C ASP A 187 -13.33 -8.00 6.28
N PHE A 188 -13.39 -7.46 5.06
CA PHE A 188 -14.29 -6.38 4.69
C PHE A 188 -15.68 -6.95 4.37
N GLN A 189 -16.72 -6.38 4.97
CA GLN A 189 -18.10 -6.89 4.90
C GLN A 189 -19.05 -5.93 4.18
N GLY A 190 -18.56 -4.77 3.72
CA GLY A 190 -19.35 -3.75 3.00
C GLY A 190 -19.66 -4.10 1.53
N GLY A 191 -19.35 -5.32 1.08
CA GLY A 191 -19.49 -5.74 -0.32
C GLY A 191 -18.40 -5.20 -1.23
N LEU A 192 -18.53 -5.43 -2.54
CA LEU A 192 -17.55 -5.00 -3.54
C LEU A 192 -17.77 -3.55 -3.98
N ASP A 193 -16.70 -2.76 -4.01
CA ASP A 193 -16.59 -1.51 -4.73
C ASP A 193 -15.62 -1.69 -5.92
N GLY A 194 -16.19 -1.80 -7.12
CA GLY A 194 -15.44 -1.94 -8.37
C GLY A 194 -15.09 -0.59 -9.02
N ALA A 195 -15.39 0.55 -8.37
CA ALA A 195 -15.05 1.85 -8.93
C ALA A 195 -13.52 2.03 -8.98
N PRO A 196 -12.99 2.61 -10.08
CA PRO A 196 -11.57 2.96 -10.15
C PRO A 196 -11.24 4.09 -9.17
N PRO A 197 -9.94 4.32 -8.89
CA PRO A 197 -9.50 5.54 -8.20
C PRO A 197 -10.02 6.81 -8.88
N ASN A 198 -10.31 7.84 -8.08
CA ASN A 198 -10.74 9.13 -8.61
C ASN A 198 -9.60 9.82 -9.38
N SER A 199 -9.92 10.91 -10.09
CA SER A 199 -8.93 11.63 -10.89
C SER A 199 -7.79 12.24 -10.07
N GLU A 200 -8.03 12.64 -8.82
CA GLU A 200 -7.00 13.19 -7.93
C GLU A 200 -5.97 12.12 -7.55
N GLU A 201 -6.42 10.92 -7.18
CA GLU A 201 -5.55 9.78 -6.85
C GLU A 201 -4.73 9.34 -8.08
N LEU A 202 -5.38 9.24 -9.25
CA LEU A 202 -4.70 8.92 -10.50
C LEU A 202 -3.60 9.95 -10.82
N GLN A 203 -3.90 11.25 -10.67
CA GLN A 203 -2.93 12.32 -10.89
C GLN A 203 -1.81 12.29 -9.85
N ARG A 204 -2.12 12.01 -8.58
CA ARG A 204 -1.12 11.91 -7.51
C ARG A 204 -0.12 10.79 -7.79
N VAL A 205 -0.60 9.60 -8.15
CA VAL A 205 0.29 8.48 -8.48
C VAL A 205 1.07 8.77 -9.76
N ALA A 206 0.44 9.34 -10.78
CA ALA A 206 1.15 9.74 -12.01
C ALA A 206 2.29 10.73 -11.73
N ALA A 207 2.08 11.71 -10.84
CA ALA A 207 3.12 12.66 -10.43
C ALA A 207 4.30 11.96 -9.73
N ILE A 208 4.02 11.02 -8.83
CA ILE A 208 5.05 10.23 -8.14
C ILE A 208 5.86 9.38 -9.14
N LEU A 209 5.18 8.71 -10.08
CA LEU A 209 5.82 7.89 -11.11
C LEU A 209 6.60 8.71 -12.14
N ALA A 210 6.31 10.01 -12.27
CA ALA A 210 7.06 10.92 -13.13
C ALA A 210 8.37 11.41 -12.48
N GLU A 211 8.50 11.38 -11.15
CA GLU A 211 9.69 11.88 -10.44
C GLU A 211 11.02 11.30 -10.96
N PRO A 212 11.15 9.98 -11.23
CA PRO A 212 12.40 9.39 -11.73
C PRO A 212 12.88 9.93 -13.08
N SER A 213 12.00 10.61 -13.83
CA SER A 213 12.36 11.24 -15.10
C SER A 213 13.10 12.58 -14.92
N SER A 214 13.11 13.14 -13.70
CA SER A 214 13.86 14.36 -13.42
C SER A 214 15.37 14.11 -13.50
N PRO A 215 16.15 14.96 -14.20
CA PRO A 215 17.61 14.84 -14.25
C PRO A 215 18.29 14.87 -12.86
N THR A 216 17.63 15.47 -11.86
CA THR A 216 18.13 15.57 -10.49
C THR A 216 17.63 14.45 -9.57
N TYR A 217 16.77 13.55 -10.05
CA TYR A 217 16.19 12.51 -9.20
C TYR A 217 17.24 11.58 -8.58
N TRP A 218 18.39 11.43 -9.23
CA TRP A 218 19.46 10.58 -8.74
C TRP A 218 19.94 10.99 -7.34
N PHE A 219 19.87 12.26 -6.97
CA PHE A 219 20.21 12.72 -5.62
C PHE A 219 19.27 12.11 -4.57
N GLU A 220 17.97 12.08 -4.86
CA GLU A 220 16.97 11.49 -3.95
C GLU A 220 17.09 9.97 -3.92
N ALA A 221 17.27 9.33 -5.08
CA ALA A 221 17.40 7.87 -5.18
C ALA A 221 18.72 7.34 -4.56
N SER A 222 19.81 8.09 -4.62
CA SER A 222 21.11 7.67 -4.08
C SER A 222 21.34 8.05 -2.62
N ARG A 223 20.45 8.85 -2.02
CA ARG A 223 20.54 9.32 -0.64
C ARG A 223 20.68 8.16 0.34
N ASP A 224 21.49 8.35 1.38
CA ASP A 224 21.59 7.42 2.51
C ASP A 224 20.30 7.36 3.33
N GLY A 225 20.06 6.21 3.94
CA GLY A 225 18.93 6.00 4.85
C GLY A 225 18.41 4.58 4.78
N ASN A 226 17.30 4.38 4.06
CA ASN A 226 16.49 3.16 3.93
C ASN A 226 17.24 1.97 3.31
N ARG A 227 18.30 1.50 3.99
CA ARG A 227 19.10 0.31 3.66
C ARG A 227 18.60 -0.92 4.41
N GLU A 228 19.24 -2.05 4.15
CA GLU A 228 18.92 -3.34 4.78
C GLU A 228 18.76 -3.23 6.31
N ALA A 229 19.72 -2.61 7.02
CA ALA A 229 19.63 -2.44 8.47
C ALA A 229 18.45 -1.57 8.93
N HIS A 230 18.01 -0.58 8.14
CA HIS A 230 16.84 0.25 8.46
C HIS A 230 15.55 -0.59 8.49
N TYR A 231 15.43 -1.51 7.53
CA TYR A 231 14.23 -2.34 7.36
C TYR A 231 14.21 -3.56 8.28
N ARG A 232 15.36 -4.23 8.45
CA ARG A 232 15.50 -5.47 9.21
C ARG A 232 16.00 -5.28 10.63
N GLY A 233 16.46 -4.09 10.99
CA GLY A 233 16.84 -3.74 12.36
C GLY A 233 15.64 -3.73 13.31
N PRO A 234 15.88 -3.79 14.64
CA PRO A 234 14.81 -3.69 15.63
C PRO A 234 14.04 -2.38 15.49
N HIS A 235 12.73 -2.48 15.31
CA HIS A 235 11.82 -1.34 15.29
C HIS A 235 10.39 -1.76 15.64
N LEU A 236 9.91 -1.32 16.79
CA LEU A 236 8.53 -1.57 17.21
C LEU A 236 7.58 -0.58 16.54
N GLY A 237 6.54 -1.09 15.88
CA GLY A 237 5.54 -0.26 15.24
C GLY A 237 4.21 -0.99 15.04
N ALA A 238 3.23 -0.23 14.57
CA ALA A 238 1.89 -0.73 14.25
C ALA A 238 1.43 -0.16 12.90
N THR A 239 0.84 -1.00 12.05
CA THR A 239 0.32 -0.58 10.74
C THR A 239 -0.94 -1.34 10.36
N LEU A 240 -1.77 -0.70 9.54
CA LEU A 240 -2.82 -1.35 8.76
C LEU A 240 -2.27 -1.69 7.39
N MET A 241 -2.33 -2.96 7.04
CA MET A 241 -1.83 -3.44 5.76
C MET A 241 -2.72 -4.52 5.17
N HIS A 242 -2.69 -4.67 3.85
CA HIS A 242 -3.26 -5.81 3.14
C HIS A 242 -2.11 -6.67 2.60
N PRO A 243 -1.97 -7.93 3.03
CA PRO A 243 -0.87 -8.77 2.58
C PRO A 243 -1.11 -9.25 1.13
N LEU A 244 -0.06 -9.32 0.32
CA LEU A 244 -0.18 -9.79 -1.07
C LEU A 244 -0.36 -11.31 -1.16
N LEU A 245 0.14 -12.04 -0.18
CA LEU A 245 -0.14 -13.47 -0.04
C LEU A 245 -0.91 -13.70 1.26
N PRO A 246 -1.86 -14.66 1.28
CA PRO A 246 -2.55 -14.99 2.51
C PRO A 246 -1.54 -15.40 3.60
N ALA A 247 -1.66 -14.82 4.79
CA ALA A 247 -0.74 -15.05 5.91
C ALA A 247 -0.76 -16.50 6.44
N ARG A 248 -1.73 -17.31 6.00
CA ARG A 248 -1.84 -18.72 6.36
C ARG A 248 -2.35 -19.50 5.14
N PRO A 249 -1.77 -20.66 4.80
CA PRO A 249 -2.47 -21.62 3.99
C PRO A 249 -3.80 -21.90 4.69
N VAL A 250 -4.92 -21.69 3.99
CA VAL A 250 -6.20 -22.23 4.45
C VAL A 250 -5.96 -23.72 4.67
N PRO A 251 -6.17 -24.28 5.88
CA PRO A 251 -6.04 -25.72 6.10
C PRO A 251 -6.82 -26.45 5.01
N ALA A 252 -6.22 -27.47 4.38
CA ALA A 252 -6.79 -28.11 3.19
C ALA A 252 -8.27 -28.53 3.37
N GLU A 253 -8.66 -28.86 4.60
CA GLU A 253 -10.03 -29.18 5.01
C GLU A 253 -11.01 -28.00 4.85
N ALA A 254 -10.62 -26.77 5.16
CA ALA A 254 -11.47 -25.58 4.97
C ALA A 254 -11.59 -25.20 3.49
N ALA A 255 -10.54 -25.42 2.68
CA ALA A 255 -10.63 -25.26 1.23
C ALA A 255 -11.58 -26.30 0.60
N ALA A 256 -11.53 -27.56 1.07
CA ALA A 256 -12.44 -28.61 0.65
C ALA A 256 -13.90 -28.35 1.08
N ALA A 257 -14.11 -27.85 2.31
CA ALA A 257 -15.43 -27.47 2.81
C ALA A 257 -16.06 -26.33 2.00
N ASN A 258 -15.28 -25.31 1.63
CA ASN A 258 -15.75 -24.22 0.77
C ASN A 258 -16.06 -24.70 -0.66
N ALA A 259 -15.29 -25.66 -1.19
CA ALA A 259 -15.59 -26.28 -2.48
C ALA A 259 -16.88 -27.13 -2.44
N ALA A 260 -17.10 -27.85 -1.35
CA ALA A 260 -18.31 -28.64 -1.13
C ALA A 260 -19.55 -27.77 -0.90
N ALA A 261 -19.44 -26.68 -0.13
CA ALA A 261 -20.52 -25.71 0.09
C ALA A 261 -20.91 -24.99 -1.21
N ALA A 262 -19.93 -24.63 -2.06
CA ALA A 262 -20.21 -24.09 -3.38
C ALA A 262 -20.91 -25.10 -4.32
N ALA A 263 -20.68 -26.41 -4.13
CA ALA A 263 -21.35 -27.47 -4.87
C ALA A 263 -22.76 -27.80 -4.32
N ALA A 264 -23.04 -27.49 -3.04
CA ALA A 264 -24.28 -27.83 -2.35
C ALA A 264 -25.44 -26.84 -2.60
N GLY A 265 -25.18 -25.67 -3.20
CA GLY A 265 -26.25 -24.78 -3.69
C GLY A 265 -27.07 -24.04 -2.61
N ASP A 266 -26.63 -24.01 -1.35
CA ASP A 266 -27.35 -23.31 -0.28
C ASP A 266 -27.14 -21.78 -0.33
N SER A 267 -28.21 -21.07 -0.74
CA SER A 267 -28.50 -19.62 -0.67
C SER A 267 -27.71 -18.66 -1.60
N PRO A 268 -28.33 -18.07 -2.65
CA PRO A 268 -27.57 -17.64 -3.84
C PRO A 268 -27.28 -16.13 -4.01
N VAL A 269 -27.58 -15.23 -3.06
CA VAL A 269 -27.47 -13.77 -3.35
C VAL A 269 -26.30 -13.05 -2.66
N ALA A 270 -25.82 -13.52 -1.50
CA ALA A 270 -24.65 -12.93 -0.83
C ALA A 270 -23.34 -13.72 -1.05
N ALA A 271 -23.42 -15.04 -1.27
CA ALA A 271 -22.26 -15.91 -1.43
C ALA A 271 -21.59 -15.85 -2.82
N ALA A 272 -22.36 -15.52 -3.87
CA ALA A 272 -21.85 -15.48 -5.24
C ALA A 272 -20.83 -14.36 -5.48
N GLY A 273 -21.00 -13.20 -4.83
CA GLY A 273 -20.04 -12.09 -4.89
C GLY A 273 -18.73 -12.39 -4.15
N ALA A 274 -18.82 -13.06 -2.98
CA ALA A 274 -17.65 -13.43 -2.18
C ALA A 274 -16.85 -14.58 -2.80
N ALA A 275 -17.52 -15.58 -3.38
CA ALA A 275 -16.86 -16.74 -3.98
C ALA A 275 -16.17 -16.41 -5.32
N ALA A 276 -16.79 -15.59 -6.17
CA ALA A 276 -16.20 -15.14 -7.44
C ALA A 276 -14.99 -14.20 -7.21
N GLY A 277 -15.05 -13.34 -6.17
CA GLY A 277 -13.93 -12.51 -5.76
C GLY A 277 -12.75 -13.31 -5.18
N SER A 278 -13.00 -14.38 -4.42
CA SER A 278 -11.93 -15.09 -3.70
C SER A 278 -11.04 -15.96 -4.60
N ARG A 279 -11.60 -16.67 -5.60
CA ARG A 279 -10.79 -17.52 -6.50
C ARG A 279 -10.00 -16.71 -7.52
N GLY A 280 -10.61 -15.65 -8.08
CA GLY A 280 -9.90 -14.71 -8.95
C GLY A 280 -8.79 -13.97 -8.20
N GLY A 281 -9.12 -13.44 -7.02
CA GLY A 281 -8.17 -12.67 -6.22
C GLY A 281 -6.91 -13.45 -5.80
N ALA A 282 -7.03 -14.74 -5.48
CA ALA A 282 -5.87 -15.56 -5.16
C ALA A 282 -4.94 -15.79 -6.37
N ALA A 283 -5.50 -16.08 -7.54
CA ALA A 283 -4.74 -16.27 -8.77
C ALA A 283 -4.06 -14.96 -9.22
N ASP A 284 -4.77 -13.84 -9.14
CA ASP A 284 -4.23 -12.51 -9.50
C ASP A 284 -3.09 -12.10 -8.56
N ARG A 285 -3.24 -12.33 -7.26
CA ARG A 285 -2.17 -12.11 -6.27
C ARG A 285 -0.95 -13.00 -6.55
N GLN A 286 -1.15 -14.28 -6.86
CA GLN A 286 -0.06 -15.18 -7.22
C GLN A 286 0.67 -14.74 -8.50
N ALA A 287 -0.09 -14.31 -9.52
CA ALA A 287 0.47 -13.77 -10.76
C ALA A 287 1.29 -12.50 -10.50
N LEU A 288 0.82 -11.63 -9.58
CA LEU A 288 1.54 -10.44 -9.19
C LEU A 288 2.86 -10.77 -8.49
N VAL A 289 2.87 -11.72 -7.55
CA VAL A 289 4.10 -12.18 -6.88
C VAL A 289 5.06 -12.82 -7.88
N ALA A 290 4.56 -13.60 -8.85
CA ALA A 290 5.39 -14.13 -9.93
C ALA A 290 6.03 -13.02 -10.80
N ALA A 291 5.30 -11.93 -11.05
CA ALA A 291 5.85 -10.76 -11.74
C ALA A 291 6.92 -10.06 -10.90
N ILE A 292 6.73 -9.92 -9.59
CA ILE A 292 7.74 -9.40 -8.65
C ILE A 292 9.00 -10.27 -8.68
N GLU A 293 8.87 -11.59 -8.66
CA GLU A 293 10.01 -12.50 -8.69
C GLU A 293 10.78 -12.44 -10.02
N ARG A 294 10.07 -12.31 -11.15
CA ARG A 294 10.70 -12.06 -12.45
C ARG A 294 11.48 -10.75 -12.44
N PHE A 295 10.90 -9.68 -11.88
CA PHE A 295 11.56 -8.38 -11.73
C PHE A 295 12.83 -8.48 -10.88
N ARG A 296 12.77 -9.14 -9.70
CA ARG A 296 13.92 -9.35 -8.81
C ARG A 296 15.08 -10.07 -9.52
N ARG A 297 14.79 -11.20 -10.17
CA ARG A 297 15.81 -11.96 -10.93
C ARG A 297 16.47 -11.12 -12.00
N ARG A 298 15.70 -10.26 -12.68
CA ARG A 298 16.21 -9.38 -13.72
C ARG A 298 17.10 -8.26 -13.16
N VAL A 299 16.77 -7.72 -11.99
CA VAL A 299 17.62 -6.78 -11.26
C VAL A 299 18.91 -7.47 -10.82
N ASP A 300 18.84 -8.65 -10.20
CA ASP A 300 20.03 -9.38 -9.73
C ASP A 300 20.96 -9.78 -10.88
N ALA A 301 20.42 -10.14 -12.05
CA ALA A 301 21.21 -10.46 -13.23
C ALA A 301 22.03 -9.28 -13.75
N GLN A 302 21.53 -8.04 -13.60
CA GLN A 302 22.18 -6.84 -14.14
C GLN A 302 22.94 -6.03 -13.09
N LEU A 303 22.56 -6.16 -11.82
CA LEU A 303 23.08 -5.41 -10.68
C LEU A 303 23.32 -6.36 -9.50
N PRO A 304 24.21 -7.37 -9.66
CA PRO A 304 24.36 -8.45 -8.69
C PRO A 304 24.79 -7.93 -7.31
N GLY A 305 24.13 -8.45 -6.27
CA GLY A 305 24.44 -8.14 -4.88
C GLY A 305 24.13 -6.69 -4.46
N LEU A 306 23.42 -5.92 -5.27
CA LEU A 306 23.09 -4.53 -4.94
C LEU A 306 21.91 -4.44 -3.95
N TYR A 307 20.93 -5.34 -4.08
CA TYR A 307 19.68 -5.32 -3.33
C TYR A 307 19.59 -6.42 -2.27
N ALA A 308 18.83 -6.11 -1.23
CA ALA A 308 18.27 -7.04 -0.27
C ALA A 308 16.74 -7.09 -0.50
N TRP A 309 16.25 -8.24 -0.93
CA TRP A 309 14.83 -8.49 -1.20
C TRP A 309 14.08 -8.82 0.09
N PHE A 310 12.87 -8.26 0.25
CA PHE A 310 11.98 -8.63 1.35
C PHE A 310 11.29 -9.96 1.05
N SER A 311 11.00 -10.75 2.09
CA SER A 311 10.31 -12.02 1.95
C SER A 311 8.93 -11.88 1.27
N ASP A 312 8.50 -12.88 0.52
CA ASP A 312 7.17 -12.87 -0.12
C ASP A 312 6.03 -12.78 0.90
N ALA A 313 6.22 -13.42 2.06
CA ALA A 313 5.26 -13.39 3.17
C ALA A 313 5.10 -11.99 3.80
N SER A 314 6.07 -11.09 3.60
CA SER A 314 6.03 -9.73 4.12
C SER A 314 5.66 -8.69 3.06
N LEU A 315 5.41 -9.09 1.81
CA LEU A 315 4.92 -8.19 0.78
C LEU A 315 3.47 -7.78 1.09
N HIS A 316 3.24 -6.47 1.16
CA HIS A 316 1.96 -5.92 1.56
C HIS A 316 1.73 -4.52 0.98
N ILE A 317 0.46 -4.15 0.89
CA ILE A 317 0.00 -2.79 0.62
C ILE A 317 -0.24 -2.13 1.97
N THR A 318 0.50 -1.06 2.29
CA THR A 318 0.20 -0.29 3.50
C THR A 318 -1.06 0.54 3.27
N LEU A 319 -2.10 0.32 4.08
CA LEU A 319 -3.32 1.11 4.07
C LEU A 319 -3.17 2.36 4.93
N ARG A 320 -2.55 2.24 6.11
CA ARG A 320 -2.27 3.36 7.02
C ARG A 320 -1.27 2.97 8.10
N ALA A 321 -0.23 3.78 8.33
CA ALA A 321 0.61 3.64 9.52
C ALA A 321 -0.16 4.06 10.78
N LEU A 322 -0.12 3.24 11.84
CA LEU A 322 -0.78 3.53 13.11
C LEU A 322 0.21 4.10 14.14
N ILE A 323 1.40 3.49 14.24
CA ILE A 323 2.49 3.88 15.13
C ILE A 323 3.79 3.59 14.39
N ASN A 324 4.71 4.56 14.33
CA ASN A 324 6.01 4.42 13.67
C ASN A 324 7.13 4.94 14.56
#